data_AF-A0A397DJN7-F1
#
_entry.id   AF-A0A397DJN7-F1
#
_cell.length_a   1.000
_cell.length_b   1.000
_cell.length_c   1.000
_cell.angle_alpha   90.00
_cell.angle_beta   90.00
_cell.angle_gamma   90.00
#
_symmetry.space_group_name_H-M   'P 1'
#
loop_
_entity.id
_entity.type
_entity.pdbx_description
1 polymer ?
#
loop_
_entity_poly.entity_id
_entity_poly.type
_entity_poly.pdbx_seq_one_letter_code
_entity_poly.pdbx_strand_id
1 'polypeptide(L)'
;MNILAQLRKACNHPYLFPNAEPEPFQEGAHLYMNSGKLFVLHTLLHELKATNHVVLLFSTSTAFLDIIQDYCTWQKLSYERLDGSVRGEE
;
A
#
# COMPACT_ATOMS: atom_id res chain seq x y z
N MET A 1 3.74 -4.77 -25.60
CA MET A 1 3.12 -4.00 -24.51
C MET A 1 1.98 -4.82 -23.92
N ASN A 2 2.04 -5.19 -22.64
CA ASN A 2 0.96 -5.96 -22.01
C ASN A 2 -0.02 -5.01 -21.30
N ILE A 3 -1.12 -4.68 -21.98
CA ILE A 3 -2.13 -3.71 -21.50
C ILE A 3 -2.77 -4.20 -20.18
N LEU A 4 -3.05 -5.50 -20.07
CA LEU A 4 -3.66 -6.06 -18.87
C LEU A 4 -2.80 -5.85 -17.63
N ALA A 5 -1.48 -5.99 -17.76
CA ALA A 5 -0.55 -5.73 -16.66
C ALA A 5 -0.58 -4.25 -16.21
N GLN A 6 -0.72 -3.30 -17.15
CA GLN A 6 -0.83 -1.88 -16.81
C GLN A 6 -2.17 -1.55 -16.15
N LEU A 7 -3.28 -2.12 -16.65
CA LEU A 7 -4.59 -1.94 -16.03
C LEU A 7 -4.62 -2.48 -14.59
N ARG A 8 -3.95 -3.61 -14.31
CA ARG A 8 -3.81 -4.13 -12.94
C ARG A 8 -3.08 -3.15 -12.01
N LYS A 9 -2.04 -2.45 -12.51
CA LYS A 9 -1.35 -1.40 -11.74
C LYS A 9 -2.28 -0.22 -11.47
N ALA A 10 -3.01 0.26 -12.48
CA ALA A 10 -3.98 1.35 -12.31
C ALA A 10 -5.06 1.02 -11.28
N CYS A 11 -5.53 -0.23 -11.24
CA CYS A 11 -6.48 -0.68 -10.23
C CYS A 11 -5.88 -0.74 -8.81
N ASN A 12 -4.56 -0.75 -8.64
CA ASN A 12 -3.91 -0.77 -7.33
C ASN A 12 -3.58 0.64 -6.84
N HIS A 13 -2.74 1.36 -7.58
CA HIS A 13 -2.33 2.71 -7.21
C HIS A 13 -1.76 3.47 -8.42
N PRO A 14 -2.05 4.77 -8.58
CA PRO A 14 -1.41 5.60 -9.61
C PRO A 14 0.12 5.66 -9.48
N TYR A 15 0.67 5.65 -8.26
CA TYR A 15 2.13 5.72 -8.04
C TYR A 15 2.90 4.47 -8.48
N LEU A 16 2.21 3.41 -8.93
CA LEU A 16 2.85 2.30 -9.64
C LEU A 16 3.28 2.67 -11.07
N PHE A 17 2.90 3.85 -11.55
CA PHE A 17 3.35 4.42 -12.80
C PHE A 17 4.48 5.43 -12.56
N PRO A 18 5.54 5.41 -13.39
CA PRO A 18 6.65 6.34 -13.25
C PRO A 18 6.17 7.79 -13.40
N ASN A 19 6.71 8.69 -12.56
CA ASN A 19 6.39 10.12 -12.52
C ASN A 19 4.93 10.46 -12.17
N ALA A 20 4.14 9.50 -11.70
CA ALA A 20 2.79 9.77 -11.21
C ALA A 20 2.80 10.34 -9.79
N GLU A 21 3.86 10.05 -9.02
CA GLU A 21 4.07 10.59 -7.69
C GLU A 21 4.76 11.98 -7.76
N PRO A 22 4.29 12.98 -7.01
CA PRO A 22 4.93 14.30 -6.96
C PRO A 22 6.33 14.23 -6.33
N GLU A 23 7.28 14.97 -6.91
CA GLU A 23 8.64 15.13 -6.38
C GLU A 23 8.82 16.54 -5.78
N PRO A 24 9.40 16.68 -4.57
CA PRO A 24 9.96 15.63 -3.73
C PRO A 24 8.88 14.77 -3.05
N PHE A 25 9.19 13.49 -2.80
CA PHE A 25 8.33 12.63 -1.99
C PHE A 25 8.03 13.26 -0.63
N GLN A 26 6.74 13.28 -0.28
CA GLN A 26 6.27 13.73 1.02
C GLN A 26 5.21 12.75 1.52
N GLU A 27 5.33 12.25 2.74
CA GLU A 27 4.25 11.45 3.34
C GLU A 27 3.00 12.31 3.56
N GLY A 28 1.82 11.79 3.22
CA GLY A 28 0.59 12.54 3.42
C GLY A 28 -0.69 11.86 2.93
N ALA A 29 -1.79 12.59 3.08
CA ALA A 29 -3.13 12.12 2.72
C ALA A 29 -3.28 11.74 1.24
N HIS A 30 -2.41 12.26 0.37
CA HIS A 30 -2.43 11.93 -1.06
C HIS A 30 -2.23 10.43 -1.33
N LEU A 31 -1.53 9.70 -0.43
CA LEU A 31 -1.30 8.27 -0.53
C LEU A 31 -2.62 7.48 -0.58
N TYR A 32 -3.62 7.89 0.19
CA TYR A 32 -4.91 7.19 0.20
C TYR A 32 -5.98 7.89 -0.64
N MET A 33 -5.91 9.22 -0.78
CA MET A 33 -6.87 9.99 -1.56
C MET A 33 -6.79 9.71 -3.06
N ASN A 34 -5.60 9.34 -3.57
CA ASN A 34 -5.40 9.05 -4.98
C ASN A 34 -5.70 7.60 -5.38
N SER A 35 -6.13 6.74 -4.44
CA SER A 35 -6.50 5.36 -4.74
C SER A 35 -7.78 4.94 -4.04
N GLY A 36 -8.78 4.52 -4.82
CA GLY A 36 -10.04 4.03 -4.26
C GLY A 36 -9.85 2.83 -3.32
N LYS A 37 -8.85 1.98 -3.56
CA LYS A 37 -8.53 0.87 -2.66
C LYS A 37 -7.98 1.36 -1.32
N LEU A 38 -7.00 2.25 -1.34
CA LEU A 38 -6.45 2.82 -0.11
C LEU A 38 -7.45 3.72 0.61
N PHE A 39 -8.35 4.39 -0.10
CA PHE A 39 -9.42 5.19 0.49
C PHE A 39 -10.36 4.36 1.37
N VAL A 40 -10.82 3.21 0.84
CA VAL A 40 -11.63 2.27 1.62
C VAL A 40 -10.81 1.65 2.74
N LEU A 41 -9.56 1.23 2.45
CA LEU A 41 -8.68 0.64 3.45
C LEU A 41 -8.39 1.60 4.60
N HIS A 42 -8.26 2.90 4.34
CA HIS A 42 -8.01 3.92 5.37
C HIS A 42 -9.13 3.94 6.40
N THR A 43 -10.38 3.98 5.94
CA THR A 43 -11.55 3.97 6.82
C THR A 43 -11.63 2.66 7.61
N LEU A 44 -11.46 1.53 6.91
CA LEU A 44 -11.54 0.20 7.52
C LEU A 44 -10.46 -0.02 8.60
N LEU A 45 -9.21 0.38 8.33
CA LEU A 45 -8.12 0.21 9.28
C LEU A 45 -8.30 1.06 10.54
N HIS A 46 -8.86 2.27 10.42
CA HIS A 46 -9.18 3.10 11.58
C HIS A 46 -10.23 2.45 12.49
N GLU A 47 -11.30 1.91 11.90
CA GLU A 47 -12.34 1.19 12.65
C GLU A 47 -11.79 -0.08 13.32
N LEU A 48 -11.03 -0.89 12.57
CA LEU A 48 -10.45 -2.13 13.08
C LEU A 48 -9.41 -1.88 14.19
N LYS A 49 -8.62 -0.81 14.07
CA LYS A 49 -7.66 -0.39 15.11
C LYS A 49 -8.37 0.03 16.39
N ALA A 50 -9.50 0.72 16.30
CA ALA A 50 -10.29 1.12 17.47
C ALA A 50 -10.78 -0.10 18.27
N THR A 51 -11.02 -1.23 17.60
CA THR A 51 -11.39 -2.51 18.22
C THR A 51 -10.21 -3.45 18.50
N ASN A 52 -8.97 -2.98 18.34
CA ASN A 52 -7.74 -3.75 18.51
C ASN A 52 -7.67 -5.05 17.68
N HIS A 53 -8.21 -5.01 16.44
CA HIS A 53 -8.21 -6.15 15.53
C HIS A 53 -6.86 -6.26 14.79
N VAL A 54 -6.36 -7.48 14.63
CA VAL A 54 -5.16 -7.77 13.83
C VAL A 54 -5.56 -7.98 12.38
N VAL A 55 -4.92 -7.26 11.45
CA VAL A 55 -5.28 -7.29 10.02
C VAL A 55 -4.15 -7.91 9.21
N LEU A 56 -4.49 -8.86 8.34
CA LEU A 56 -3.57 -9.43 7.36
C LEU A 56 -3.91 -8.87 5.97
N LEU A 57 -2.93 -8.23 5.32
CA LEU A 57 -3.07 -7.67 3.98
C LEU A 57 -2.26 -8.49 2.99
N PHE A 58 -2.93 -8.99 1.95
CA PHE A 58 -2.29 -9.74 0.86
C PHE A 58 -2.29 -8.92 -0.42
N SER A 59 -1.17 -8.96 -1.15
CA SER A 59 -1.02 -8.36 -2.46
C SER A 59 -0.19 -9.28 -3.36
N THR A 60 -0.57 -9.37 -4.64
CA THR A 60 0.24 -10.05 -5.66
C THR A 60 1.36 -9.16 -6.22
N SER A 61 1.42 -7.89 -5.78
CA SER A 61 2.42 -6.91 -6.21
C SER A 61 3.19 -6.39 -5.01
N THR A 62 4.50 -6.66 -4.98
CA THR A 62 5.43 -6.14 -3.96
C THR A 62 5.55 -4.62 -4.02
N ALA A 63 5.58 -4.05 -5.23
CA ALA A 63 5.55 -2.59 -5.44
C ALA A 63 4.31 -1.91 -4.80
N PHE A 64 3.16 -2.60 -4.76
CA PHE A 64 1.99 -2.06 -4.06
C PHE A 64 2.10 -2.21 -2.54
N LEU A 65 2.82 -3.24 -2.05
CA LEU A 65 3.15 -3.35 -0.63
C LEU A 65 4.08 -2.23 -0.16
N ASP A 66 5.01 -1.76 -1.01
CA ASP A 66 5.84 -0.59 -0.72
C ASP A 66 4.97 0.64 -0.43
N ILE A 67 3.97 0.93 -1.28
CA ILE A 67 3.04 2.05 -1.07
C ILE A 67 2.20 1.89 0.21
N ILE A 68 1.75 0.66 0.50
CA ILE A 68 1.03 0.37 1.76
C ILE A 68 1.95 0.58 2.96
N GLN A 69 3.24 0.28 2.83
CA GLN A 69 4.25 0.47 3.88
C GLN A 69 4.43 1.95 4.22
N ASP A 70 4.53 2.81 3.21
CA ASP A 70 4.61 4.26 3.38
C ASP A 70 3.34 4.81 4.03
N TYR A 71 2.17 4.32 3.59
CA TYR A 71 0.89 4.65 4.21
C TYR A 71 0.82 4.24 5.70
N CYS A 72 1.26 3.03 6.04
CA CYS A 72 1.29 2.54 7.42
C CYS A 72 2.26 3.35 8.29
N THR A 73 3.44 3.71 7.77
CA THR A 73 4.43 4.54 8.44
C THR A 73 3.85 5.92 8.74
N TRP A 74 3.25 6.57 7.74
CA TRP A 74 2.58 7.87 7.89
C TRP A 74 1.45 7.83 8.93
N GLN A 75 0.63 6.77 8.92
CA GLN A 75 -0.46 6.56 9.88
C GLN A 75 0.00 6.04 11.25
N LYS A 76 1.31 5.83 11.44
CA LYS A 76 1.89 5.27 12.68
C LYS A 76 1.23 3.94 13.07
N LEU A 77 1.04 3.07 12.10
CA LEU A 77 0.57 1.69 12.28
C LEU A 77 1.78 0.78 12.43
N SER A 78 1.76 -0.11 13.42
CA SER A 78 2.73 -1.19 13.51
C SER A 78 2.37 -2.26 12.47
N TYR A 79 3.36 -2.71 11.71
CA TYR A 79 3.19 -3.71 10.67
C TYR A 79 4.44 -4.59 10.59
N GLU A 80 4.25 -5.79 10.05
CA GLU A 80 5.32 -6.69 9.64
C GLU A 80 5.09 -7.07 8.18
N ARG A 81 6.17 -7.23 7.42
CA ARG A 81 6.10 -7.53 5.99
C ARG A 81 6.75 -8.86 5.68
N LEU A 82 6.00 -9.73 5.00
CA LEU A 82 6.48 -11.00 4.46
C LEU A 82 6.29 -10.99 2.95
N ASP A 83 7.37 -10.75 2.20
CA ASP A 83 7.33 -10.68 0.73
C ASP A 83 8.19 -11.74 0.03
N GLY A 84 8.65 -12.75 0.79
CA GLY A 84 9.45 -13.87 0.27
C GLY A 84 10.91 -13.52 -0.01
N SER A 85 11.34 -12.27 0.22
CA SER A 85 12.75 -11.89 0.16
C SER A 85 13.51 -12.29 1.43
N VAL A 86 12.80 -12.44 2.56
CA VAL A 86 13.32 -12.97 3.82
C VAL A 86 13.57 -14.48 3.64
N ARG A 87 14.82 -14.84 3.33
CA ARG A 87 15.30 -16.21 3.44
C ARG A 87 15.32 -16.55 4.94
N GLY A 88 14.61 -17.60 5.34
CA GLY A 88 14.75 -18.13 6.69
C GLY A 88 16.22 -18.47 6.94
N GLU A 89 16.76 -18.02 8.07
CA GLU A 89 18.00 -18.60 8.59
C GLU A 89 17.68 -20.06 8.96
N GLU A 90 18.44 -21.00 8.39
CA GLU A 90 18.46 -22.40 8.84
C GLU A 90 19.04 -22.51 10.25
#